data_AF-A0A1J5LG38-F1
#
_entry.id   AF-A0A1J5LG38-F1
#
_cell.length_a   1.000
_cell.length_b   1.000
_cell.length_c   1.000
_cell.angle_alpha   90.00
_cell.angle_beta   90.00
_cell.angle_gamma   90.00
#
_symmetry.space_group_name_H-M   'P 1'
#
loop_
_entity.id
_entity.type
_entity.pdbx_description
1 polymer ?
#
loop_
_entity_poly.entity_id
_entity_poly.type
_entity_poly.pdbx_seq_one_letter_code
_entity_poly.pdbx_strand_id
1 'polypeptide(L)'
;MGIIKRQAIRTTALSFLGTAFGSVGRMIMPFFFSTAQIGLLNMLDSISGSFYSLFHMGYGLLLKRMFPHYRDEDKGHHGFLALGIMISLVGIILA
;
A
#
# COMPACT_ATOMS: atom_id res chain seq x y z
N MET A 1 -15.44 22.67 -0.53
CA MET A 1 -13.99 22.96 -0.71
C MET A 1 -13.16 22.73 0.57
N GLY A 2 -13.55 23.26 1.73
CA GLY A 2 -12.75 23.13 2.98
C GLY A 2 -12.57 21.71 3.52
N ILE A 3 -13.56 20.84 3.35
CA ILE A 3 -13.53 19.45 3.82
C ILE A 3 -12.46 18.63 3.07
N ILE A 4 -12.40 18.78 1.73
CA ILE A 4 -11.40 18.13 0.87
C ILE A 4 -9.99 18.62 1.23
N LYS A 5 -9.81 19.94 1.46
CA LYS A 5 -8.53 20.51 1.89
C LYS A 5 -8.07 19.92 3.24
N ARG A 6 -8.97 19.83 4.23
CA ARG A 6 -8.65 19.26 5.55
C ARG A 6 -8.34 17.77 5.47
N GLN A 7 -9.03 17.02 4.62
CA GLN A 7 -8.77 15.59 4.38
C GLN A 7 -7.43 15.36 3.69
N ALA A 8 -7.10 16.18 2.68
CA ALA A 8 -5.81 16.14 2.00
C ALA A 8 -4.67 16.41 2.99
N ILE A 9 -4.77 17.48 3.80
CA ILE A 9 -3.74 17.83 4.80
C ILE A 9 -3.53 16.69 5.80
N ARG A 10 -4.62 16.09 6.32
CA ARG A 10 -4.51 14.94 7.25
C ARG A 10 -3.84 13.73 6.61
N THR A 11 -4.20 13.40 5.38
CA THR A 11 -3.63 12.28 4.64
C THR A 11 -2.14 12.50 4.40
N THR A 12 -1.77 13.70 3.95
CA THR A 12 -0.37 14.08 3.73
C THR A 12 0.43 14.04 5.04
N ALA A 13 -0.10 14.58 6.13
CA ALA A 13 0.55 14.55 7.44
C ALA A 13 0.81 13.11 7.91
N LEU A 14 -0.18 12.21 7.78
CA LEU A 14 -0.01 10.79 8.12
C LEU A 14 1.05 10.11 7.24
N SER A 15 1.06 10.39 5.93
CA SER A 15 2.09 9.87 5.03
C SER A 15 3.49 10.34 5.41
N PHE A 16 3.66 11.62 5.75
CA PHE A 16 4.95 12.15 6.21
C PHE A 16 5.41 11.51 7.52
N LEU A 17 4.49 11.34 8.48
CA LEU A 17 4.80 10.66 9.75
C LEU A 17 5.23 9.20 9.52
N GLY A 18 4.52 8.48 8.65
CA GLY A 18 4.89 7.10 8.28
C GLY A 18 6.27 7.01 7.64
N THR A 19 6.56 7.90 6.68
CA THR A 19 7.87 7.95 6.02
C THR A 19 8.99 8.31 6.99
N ALA A 20 8.75 9.26 7.89
CA ALA A 20 9.72 9.64 8.92
C ALA A 20 9.98 8.46 9.87
N PHE A 21 8.95 7.76 10.32
CA PHE A 21 9.07 6.60 11.19
C PHE A 21 9.88 5.47 10.52
N GLY A 22 9.59 5.15 9.26
CA GLY A 22 10.33 4.14 8.50
C GLY A 22 11.80 4.52 8.28
N SER A 23 12.06 5.80 7.97
CA SER A 23 13.42 6.32 7.77
C SER A 23 14.24 6.27 9.06
N VAL A 24 13.65 6.66 10.19
CA VAL A 24 14.29 6.57 11.51
C VAL A 24 14.57 5.11 11.87
N GLY A 25 13.63 4.19 11.60
CA GLY A 25 13.83 2.76 11.80
C GLY A 25 15.05 2.24 11.03
N ARG A 26 15.20 2.58 9.75
CA ARG A 26 16.38 2.21 8.95
C ARG A 26 17.68 2.84 9.45
N MET A 27 17.64 4.06 9.97
CA MET A 27 18.81 4.73 10.54
C MET A 27 19.29 4.08 11.85
N ILE A 28 18.37 3.51 12.64
CA ILE A 28 18.67 2.84 13.91
C ILE A 28 19.11 1.37 13.70
N MET A 29 18.65 0.74 12.63
CA MET A 29 18.94 -0.65 12.27
C MET A 29 20.43 -1.08 12.34
N PRO A 30 21.43 -0.29 11.88
CA PRO A 30 22.85 -0.65 12.00
C PRO A 30 23.39 -0.72 13.45
N PHE A 31 22.68 -0.16 14.43
CA PHE A 31 23.07 -0.27 15.83
C PHE A 31 22.67 -1.61 16.47
N PHE A 32 21.71 -2.33 15.87
CA PHE A 32 21.17 -3.58 16.41
C PHE A 32 21.48 -4.82 15.54
N PHE A 33 21.72 -4.63 14.24
CA PHE A 33 21.92 -5.72 13.28
C PHE A 33 23.28 -5.64 12.60
N SER A 34 23.80 -6.80 12.17
CA SER A 34 25.01 -6.83 11.34
C SER A 34 24.71 -6.37 9.91
N THR A 35 25.74 -5.90 9.20
CA THR A 35 25.63 -5.46 7.80
C THR A 35 25.05 -6.55 6.88
N ALA A 36 25.40 -7.82 7.13
CA ALA A 36 24.87 -8.96 6.38
C ALA A 36 23.36 -9.16 6.61
N GLN A 37 22.88 -9.02 7.85
CA GLN A 37 21.45 -9.13 8.17
C GLN A 37 20.65 -7.99 7.55
N ILE A 38 21.20 -6.77 7.55
CA ILE A 38 20.57 -5.62 6.89
C ILE A 38 20.50 -5.83 5.37
N GLY A 39 21.57 -6.34 4.76
CA GLY A 39 21.59 -6.68 3.34
C GLY A 39 20.53 -7.71 2.97
N LEU A 40 20.40 -8.77 3.78
CA LEU A 40 19.37 -9.80 3.59
C LEU A 40 17.96 -9.23 3.71
N LEU A 41 17.69 -8.40 4.72
CA LEU A 41 16.38 -7.78 4.93
C LEU A 41 16.01 -6.82 3.79
N ASN A 42 16.96 -6.02 3.31
CA ASN A 42 16.74 -5.15 2.14
C ASN A 42 16.47 -5.94 0.86
N MET A 43 17.16 -7.07 0.67
CA MET A 43 16.95 -7.95 -0.48
C MET A 43 15.56 -8.59 -0.41
N LEU A 44 15.15 -9.07 0.77
CA LEU A 44 13.81 -9.62 0.99
C LEU A 44 12.72 -8.56 0.77
N ASP A 45 12.93 -7.33 1.25
CA ASP A 45 12.02 -6.20 1.06
C ASP A 45 11.87 -5.85 -0.43
N SER A 46 12.97 -5.83 -1.18
CA SER A 46 12.97 -5.52 -2.62
C SER A 46 12.25 -6.59 -3.44
N ILE A 47 12.48 -7.86 -3.12
CA ILE A 47 11.80 -9.00 -3.76
C ILE A 47 10.31 -8.94 -3.44
N SER A 48 9.95 -8.77 -2.17
CA SER A 48 8.56 -8.69 -1.71
C SER A 48 7.82 -7.52 -2.36
N GLY A 49 8.45 -6.35 -2.48
CA GLY A 49 7.88 -5.18 -3.14
C GLY A 49 7.63 -5.41 -4.63
N SER A 50 8.51 -6.15 -5.29
CA SER A 50 8.34 -6.52 -6.71
C SER A 50 7.15 -7.46 -6.90
N PHE A 51 7.04 -8.48 -6.05
CA PHE A 51 5.89 -9.39 -6.03
C PHE A 51 4.58 -8.67 -5.70
N TYR A 52 4.59 -7.73 -4.74
CA TYR A 52 3.40 -6.92 -4.43
C TYR A 52 2.87 -6.15 -5.65
N SER A 53 3.76 -5.54 -6.43
CA SER A 53 3.38 -4.81 -7.65
C SER A 53 2.78 -5.74 -8.71
N LEU A 54 3.33 -6.96 -8.85
CA LEU A 54 2.85 -7.98 -9.78
C LEU A 54 1.48 -8.53 -9.37
N PHE A 55 1.34 -8.97 -8.11
CA PHE A 55 0.11 -9.59 -7.61
C PHE A 55 -1.07 -8.61 -7.56
N HIS A 56 -0.83 -7.34 -7.24
CA HIS A 56 -1.91 -6.37 -7.25
C HIS A 56 -2.29 -5.88 -8.64
N MET A 57 -1.52 -6.17 -9.71
CA MET A 57 -1.81 -5.75 -11.10
C MET A 57 -2.30 -4.28 -11.23
N GLY A 58 -1.79 -3.37 -10.39
CA GLY A 58 -2.24 -1.97 -10.37
C GLY A 58 -3.66 -1.72 -9.81
N TYR A 59 -4.32 -2.72 -9.23
CA TYR A 59 -5.66 -2.64 -8.64
C TYR A 59 -5.76 -1.54 -7.58
N GLY A 60 -4.69 -1.25 -6.83
CA GLY A 60 -4.67 -0.13 -5.88
C GLY A 60 -4.99 1.24 -6.50
N LEU A 61 -4.64 1.47 -7.77
CA LEU A 61 -4.99 2.70 -8.50
C LEU A 61 -6.45 2.67 -8.98
N LEU A 62 -6.92 1.51 -9.45
CA LEU A 62 -8.32 1.30 -9.83
C LEU A 62 -9.24 1.51 -8.64
N LEU A 63 -8.87 1.01 -7.46
CA LEU A 63 -9.57 1.23 -6.19
C LEU A 63 -9.72 2.73 -5.91
N LYS A 64 -8.62 3.48 -5.90
CA LYS A 64 -8.67 4.93 -5.61
C LYS A 64 -9.51 5.74 -6.60
N ARG A 65 -9.53 5.35 -7.89
CA ARG A 65 -10.24 6.08 -8.95
C ARG A 65 -11.72 5.68 -9.08
N MET A 66 -12.01 4.39 -8.98
CA MET A 66 -13.36 3.86 -9.23
C MET A 66 -14.19 3.76 -7.95
N PHE A 67 -13.57 3.65 -6.77
CA PHE A 67 -14.31 3.55 -5.51
C PHE A 67 -15.33 4.69 -5.30
N PRO A 68 -15.05 5.98 -5.58
CA PRO A 68 -16.06 7.04 -5.46
C PRO A 68 -17.30 6.85 -6.35
N HIS A 69 -17.18 6.12 -7.46
CA HIS A 69 -18.27 5.87 -8.40
C HIS A 69 -19.12 4.64 -8.00
N TYR A 70 -18.49 3.65 -7.34
CA TYR A 70 -19.17 2.44 -6.83
C TYR A 70 -19.54 2.52 -5.35
N ARG A 71 -19.29 3.67 -4.69
CA ARG A 71 -19.58 3.90 -3.27
C ARG A 71 -21.06 4.11 -3.05
N ASP A 72 -21.79 3.02 -2.98
CA ASP A 72 -23.21 2.96 -2.61
C ASP A 72 -23.33 2.27 -1.24
N GLU A 73 -23.73 3.01 -0.21
CA GLU A 73 -23.88 2.51 1.18
C GLU A 73 -25.06 1.55 1.32
N ASP A 74 -26.12 1.70 0.50
CA ASP A 74 -27.33 0.88 0.58
C ASP A 74 -27.18 -0.49 -0.12
N LYS A 75 -26.21 -0.64 -1.03
CA LYS A 75 -25.98 -1.88 -1.81
C LYS A 75 -24.64 -2.56 -1.53
N GLY A 76 -23.98 -2.24 -0.42
CA GLY A 76 -22.69 -2.87 -0.04
C GLY A 76 -21.57 -2.64 -1.06
N HIS A 77 -21.57 -1.48 -1.71
CA HIS A 77 -20.59 -1.10 -2.74
C HIS A 77 -20.50 -2.06 -3.95
N HIS A 78 -21.62 -2.72 -4.31
CA HIS A 78 -21.73 -3.60 -5.49
C HIS A 78 -20.67 -4.71 -5.59
N GLY A 79 -20.15 -5.20 -4.45
CA GLY A 79 -19.13 -6.26 -4.46
C GLY A 79 -17.77 -5.78 -4.97
N PHE A 80 -17.50 -4.48 -4.97
CA PHE A 80 -16.23 -3.91 -5.44
C PHE A 80 -15.02 -4.47 -4.67
N LEU A 81 -15.20 -4.78 -3.39
CA LEU A 81 -14.20 -5.49 -2.57
C LEU A 81 -13.91 -6.90 -3.10
N ALA A 82 -14.96 -7.65 -3.49
CA ALA A 82 -14.84 -9.00 -4.01
C ALA A 82 -14.10 -9.01 -5.36
N LEU A 83 -14.36 -8.02 -6.23
CA LEU A 83 -13.60 -7.84 -7.49
C LEU A 83 -12.11 -7.62 -7.21
N GLY A 84 -11.78 -6.84 -6.18
CA GLY A 84 -10.39 -6.63 -5.79
C GLY A 84 -9.68 -7.88 -5.31
N ILE A 85 -10.36 -8.65 -4.47
CA ILE A 85 -9.85 -9.94 -4.02
C ILE A 85 -9.68 -10.88 -5.22
N MET A 86 -10.62 -10.90 -6.16
CA MET A 86 -10.56 -11.74 -7.36
C MET A 86 -9.39 -11.35 -8.28
N ILE A 87 -9.14 -10.05 -8.47
CA ILE A 87 -8.00 -9.55 -9.25
C ILE A 87 -6.68 -9.89 -8.56
N SER A 88 -6.59 -9.71 -7.24
CA SER A 88 -5.40 -10.12 -6.48
C SER A 88 -5.17 -11.63 -6.54
N LEU A 89 -6.23 -12.44 -6.49
CA LEU A 89 -6.14 -13.91 -6.65
C LEU A 89 -5.67 -14.30 -8.05
N VAL A 90 -6.17 -13.64 -9.10
CA VAL A 90 -5.70 -13.87 -10.48
C VAL A 90 -4.24 -13.45 -10.63
N GLY A 91 -3.85 -12.33 -10.03
CA GLY A 91 -2.46 -11.89 -10.00
C GLY A 91 -1.53 -12.91 -9.31
N ILE A 92 -1.98 -13.53 -8.22
CA ILE A 92 -1.25 -14.60 -7.53
C ILE A 92 -1.15 -15.87 -8.38
N ILE A 93 -2.17 -16.21 -9.18
CA ILE A 93 -2.16 -17.39 -10.04
C ILE A 93 -1.23 -17.20 -11.26
N LEU A 94 -1.07 -15.97 -11.75
CA LEU A 94 -0.31 -15.66 -12.98
C LEU A 94 1.18 -15.38 -12.74
N ALA A 95 1.60 -15.07 -11.51
CA ALA A 95 2.97 -14.66 -11.17
C ALA A 95 3.72 -15.77 -10.42
#